data_AF-A0A3A1Y8Q6-F1
#
_entry.id   AF-A0A3A1Y8Q6-F1
#
_cell.length_a   1.000
_cell.length_b   1.000
_cell.length_c   1.000
_cell.angle_alpha   90.00
_cell.angle_beta   90.00
_cell.angle_gamma   90.00
#
_symmetry.space_group_name_H-M   'P 1'
#
loop_
_entity.id
_entity.type
_entity.pdbx_description
1 polymer ?
#
loop_
_entity_poly.entity_id
_entity_poly.type
_entity_poly.pdbx_seq_one_letter_code
_entity_poly.pdbx_strand_id
1 'polypeptide(L)'
;MHFMNHSINKTKIIESLSSIRNYTQMNTNSIEKIIPILDCYFMNSIYLNLTQKALSSQSFDNAEQALQQTLLETSNDRTSILQLVEHLASDKIFAKYIDLKNDVANFVQYFETNLQLFKEYAKSLVYIDVNEQYLADAINNINLYTQSSSTEAATVYNFYNLHLDREIFNLAQPYIFTDNKLYPTKLILDNTTIQEYSKNKAKVNCYLLEQTESYLLSLFLFSIDSTNKLAEQLLNKWQNNEKLIINLNTFCQTAGAGRSNKKWLSSMYADITNTIVIPDSFVSKDVAKVISLQTANAIHHTIYNYLTQEHSLFEDTNNNAKSNANTCLSEKPQLHIKWPNDIYFNNKKLSGILITKAKQHYIIGYGVNLLAKNKYQLQYIDQPVTALHNEQVTQKLPLVKYFSLNTSLVDSINIAIVNYLLVQQSFAKDYYQAFNYFSSGDKLIVNNDINNLQTFSHVDENGYLYLIDQHNNLQTHIVPNISIKKA
;
A
#
# COMPACT_ATOMS: atom_id res chain seq x y z
N MET A 1 22.42 12.41 -25.94
CA MET A 1 20.96 12.69 -25.97
C MET A 1 20.41 12.42 -24.58
N HIS A 2 20.55 13.29 -23.58
CA HIS A 2 19.68 14.45 -23.30
C HIS A 2 18.18 14.12 -23.44
N PHE A 3 17.69 13.15 -22.66
CA PHE A 3 16.27 13.05 -22.36
C PHE A 3 15.91 14.17 -21.39
N MET A 4 15.04 15.05 -21.86
CA MET A 4 14.56 16.19 -21.09
C MET A 4 13.95 15.73 -19.77
N ASN A 5 14.35 16.42 -18.71
CA ASN A 5 13.63 16.55 -17.45
C ASN A 5 12.22 17.12 -17.70
N HIS A 6 11.33 16.32 -18.29
CA HIS A 6 9.89 16.44 -18.02
C HIS A 6 9.55 15.61 -16.79
N SER A 7 10.27 15.87 -15.70
CA SER A 7 9.60 15.94 -14.42
C SER A 7 8.61 17.10 -14.54
N ILE A 8 7.41 16.83 -15.06
CA ILE A 8 6.22 17.47 -14.52
C ILE A 8 6.46 17.40 -13.03
N ASN A 9 6.58 18.56 -12.40
CA ASN A 9 7.11 18.70 -11.07
C ASN A 9 6.12 18.01 -10.12
N LYS A 10 6.21 16.68 -10.00
CA LYS A 10 5.30 15.80 -9.24
C LYS A 10 5.26 16.25 -7.79
N THR A 11 6.43 16.67 -7.31
CA THR A 11 6.64 17.35 -6.04
C THR A 11 5.84 18.65 -6.00
N LYS A 12 5.94 19.57 -6.97
CA LYS A 12 5.06 20.75 -7.00
C LYS A 12 3.58 20.45 -7.20
N ILE A 13 3.10 19.45 -7.93
CA ILE A 13 1.64 19.22 -8.07
C ILE A 13 1.06 18.64 -6.78
N ILE A 14 1.75 17.67 -6.16
CA ILE A 14 1.35 17.06 -4.88
C ILE A 14 1.57 18.04 -3.71
N GLU A 15 2.68 18.80 -3.71
CA GLU A 15 2.90 19.89 -2.76
C GLU A 15 1.86 20.99 -2.99
N SER A 16 1.56 21.41 -4.22
CA SER A 16 0.56 22.46 -4.52
C SER A 16 -0.86 22.08 -4.14
N LEU A 17 -1.25 20.81 -4.25
CA LEU A 17 -2.54 20.31 -3.75
C LEU A 17 -2.65 20.43 -2.22
N SER A 18 -1.52 20.31 -1.51
CA SER A 18 -1.43 20.48 -0.06
C SER A 18 -1.11 21.90 0.41
N SER A 19 -0.47 22.74 -0.43
CA SER A 19 0.13 24.02 -0.05
C SER A 19 -0.47 25.25 -0.74
N ILE A 20 -1.41 25.09 -1.70
CA ILE A 20 -2.06 26.21 -2.39
C ILE A 20 -3.57 26.03 -2.30
N ARG A 21 -4.14 26.53 -1.21
CA ARG A 21 -5.59 26.58 -1.00
C ARG A 21 -5.98 28.02 -0.68
N ASN A 22 -6.52 28.73 -1.67
CA ASN A 22 -7.21 30.01 -1.46
C ASN A 22 -8.66 29.72 -1.04
N TYR A 23 -8.89 29.46 0.25
CA TYR A 23 -10.23 29.25 0.83
C TYR A 23 -10.88 30.54 1.33
N THR A 24 -10.92 31.58 0.51
CA THR A 24 -11.42 32.88 0.97
C THR A 24 -12.95 33.01 0.99
N GLN A 25 -13.74 31.98 0.64
CA GLN A 25 -15.22 32.13 0.60
C GLN A 25 -16.06 30.93 1.05
N MET A 26 -15.48 29.78 1.42
CA MET A 26 -16.27 28.66 1.94
C MET A 26 -16.33 28.73 3.46
N ASN A 27 -17.44 29.24 3.99
CA ASN A 27 -17.71 29.25 5.41
C ASN A 27 -18.25 27.88 5.83
N THR A 28 -17.39 26.93 6.24
CA THR A 28 -17.72 25.96 7.30
C THR A 28 -16.46 25.21 7.79
N ASN A 29 -16.21 25.26 9.10
CA ASN A 29 -15.23 24.41 9.80
C ASN A 29 -15.44 22.90 9.51
N SER A 30 -16.65 22.53 9.11
CA SER A 30 -17.12 21.19 8.75
C SER A 30 -16.34 20.55 7.61
N ILE A 31 -16.31 21.23 6.47
CA ILE A 31 -15.76 20.70 5.22
C ILE A 31 -14.26 20.45 5.37
N GLU A 32 -13.53 21.40 5.96
CA GLU A 32 -12.09 21.29 6.14
C GLU A 32 -11.64 20.02 6.88
N LYS A 33 -12.49 19.46 7.76
CA LYS A 33 -12.17 18.24 8.51
C LYS A 33 -12.23 16.99 7.66
N ILE A 34 -13.05 16.96 6.62
CA ILE A 34 -13.25 15.77 5.77
C ILE A 34 -12.70 15.92 4.35
N ILE A 35 -12.21 17.10 3.97
CA ILE A 35 -11.57 17.35 2.66
C ILE A 35 -10.59 16.23 2.27
N PRO A 36 -9.65 15.77 3.11
CA PRO A 36 -8.72 14.73 2.67
C PRO A 36 -9.43 13.43 2.25
N ILE A 37 -10.55 13.08 2.91
CA ILE A 37 -11.38 11.93 2.54
C ILE A 37 -12.05 12.17 1.18
N LEU A 38 -12.60 13.38 0.98
CA LEU A 38 -13.26 13.78 -0.27
C LEU A 38 -12.30 13.82 -1.46
N ASP A 39 -11.10 14.36 -1.26
CA ASP A 39 -10.03 14.37 -2.27
C ASP A 39 -9.69 12.95 -2.68
N CYS A 40 -9.46 12.06 -1.71
CA CYS A 40 -9.15 10.66 -1.97
C CYS A 40 -10.28 9.96 -2.76
N TYR A 41 -11.53 10.21 -2.38
CA TYR A 41 -12.70 9.69 -3.08
C TYR A 41 -12.76 10.14 -4.55
N PHE A 42 -12.56 11.44 -4.80
CA PHE A 42 -12.61 11.99 -6.15
C PHE A 42 -11.46 11.45 -7.01
N MET A 43 -10.27 11.31 -6.44
CA MET A 43 -9.08 10.80 -7.12
C MET A 43 -9.22 9.31 -7.48
N ASN A 44 -9.81 8.51 -6.58
CA ASN A 44 -10.20 7.12 -6.88
C ASN A 44 -11.22 7.07 -8.02
N SER A 45 -12.17 8.01 -8.02
CA SER A 45 -13.21 8.11 -9.06
C SER A 45 -12.63 8.42 -10.43
N ILE A 46 -11.70 9.37 -10.52
CA ILE A 46 -10.96 9.66 -11.77
C ILE A 46 -10.23 8.42 -12.27
N TYR A 47 -9.49 7.75 -11.37
CA TYR A 47 -8.74 6.56 -11.75
C TYR A 47 -9.67 5.47 -12.31
N LEU A 48 -10.78 5.19 -11.63
CA LEU A 48 -11.73 4.14 -12.02
C LEU A 48 -12.39 4.44 -13.37
N ASN A 49 -12.79 5.69 -13.59
CA ASN A 49 -13.38 6.13 -14.86
C ASN A 49 -12.37 6.01 -16.01
N LEU A 50 -11.09 6.35 -15.78
CA LEU A 50 -10.03 6.07 -16.76
C LEU A 50 -9.88 4.57 -17.03
N THR A 51 -9.94 3.71 -16.01
CA THR A 51 -9.85 2.27 -16.26
C THR A 51 -11.00 1.77 -17.11
N GLN A 52 -12.23 2.17 -16.79
CA GLN A 52 -13.42 1.80 -17.55
C GLN A 52 -13.32 2.22 -19.02
N LYS A 53 -12.84 3.44 -19.28
CA LYS A 53 -12.60 3.94 -20.65
C LYS A 53 -11.54 3.15 -21.39
N ALA A 54 -10.47 2.78 -20.71
CA ALA A 54 -9.41 1.97 -21.31
C ALA A 54 -9.89 0.55 -21.72
N LEU A 55 -10.99 0.09 -21.15
CA LEU A 55 -11.55 -1.25 -21.39
C LEU A 55 -12.75 -1.26 -22.32
N SER A 56 -13.47 -0.14 -22.45
CA SER A 56 -14.75 -0.06 -23.17
C SER A 56 -14.61 0.00 -24.69
N SER A 57 -13.41 -0.13 -25.25
CA SER A 57 -13.10 0.10 -26.68
C SER A 57 -13.45 1.51 -27.19
N GLN A 58 -13.74 2.45 -26.29
CA GLN A 58 -14.07 3.84 -26.64
C GLN A 58 -12.87 4.52 -27.30
N SER A 59 -13.14 5.32 -28.33
CA SER A 59 -12.15 6.18 -28.98
C SER A 59 -12.36 7.66 -28.61
N PHE A 60 -11.27 8.43 -28.69
CA PHE A 60 -11.20 9.85 -28.36
C PHE A 60 -10.31 10.55 -29.39
N ASP A 61 -10.64 11.77 -29.75
CA ASP A 61 -9.87 12.60 -30.68
C ASP A 61 -8.46 12.90 -30.16
N ASN A 62 -8.30 12.99 -28.83
CA ASN A 62 -7.04 13.18 -28.15
C ASN A 62 -7.16 12.83 -26.65
N ALA A 63 -6.02 12.75 -25.96
CA ALA A 63 -5.95 12.46 -24.54
C ALA A 63 -6.72 13.50 -23.69
N GLU A 64 -6.68 14.76 -24.09
CA GLU A 64 -7.34 15.86 -23.36
C GLU A 64 -8.86 15.68 -23.38
N GLN A 65 -9.46 15.22 -24.48
CA GLN A 65 -10.87 14.87 -24.54
C GLN A 65 -11.22 13.71 -23.59
N ALA A 66 -10.39 12.65 -23.57
CA ALA A 66 -10.59 11.52 -22.66
C ALA A 66 -10.56 11.96 -21.19
N LEU A 67 -9.60 12.82 -20.83
CA LEU A 67 -9.47 13.38 -19.48
C LEU A 67 -10.65 14.30 -19.12
N GLN A 68 -11.09 15.17 -20.03
CA GLN A 68 -12.24 16.05 -19.81
C GLN A 68 -13.53 15.24 -19.59
N GLN A 69 -13.76 14.21 -20.39
CA GLN A 69 -14.92 13.34 -20.21
C GLN A 69 -14.86 12.59 -18.87
N THR A 70 -13.69 12.07 -18.49
CA THR A 70 -13.46 11.46 -17.17
C THR A 70 -13.81 12.43 -16.04
N LEU A 71 -13.32 13.67 -16.10
CA LEU A 71 -13.58 14.66 -15.06
C LEU A 71 -15.06 15.02 -14.97
N LEU A 72 -15.72 15.19 -16.13
CA LEU A 72 -17.15 15.49 -16.20
C LEU A 72 -17.99 14.36 -15.60
N GLU A 73 -17.69 13.10 -15.93
CA GLU A 73 -18.36 11.93 -15.35
C GLU A 73 -18.11 11.84 -13.84
N THR A 74 -16.88 12.13 -13.39
CA THR A 74 -16.51 12.14 -11.98
C THR A 74 -17.24 13.24 -11.20
N SER A 75 -17.35 14.45 -11.76
CA SER A 75 -18.07 15.57 -11.11
C SER A 75 -19.60 15.39 -11.14
N ASN A 76 -20.11 14.70 -12.16
CA ASN A 76 -21.54 14.40 -12.29
C ASN A 76 -21.99 13.25 -11.39
N ASP A 77 -21.07 12.53 -10.76
CA ASP A 77 -21.35 11.51 -9.73
C ASP A 77 -21.80 12.13 -8.39
N ARG A 78 -22.71 13.11 -8.48
CA ARG A 78 -23.28 13.83 -7.34
C ARG A 78 -23.98 12.86 -6.40
N THR A 79 -24.63 11.84 -6.93
CA THR A 79 -25.30 10.81 -6.13
C THR A 79 -24.33 10.09 -5.21
N SER A 80 -23.17 9.62 -5.70
CA SER A 80 -22.23 8.93 -4.82
C SER A 80 -21.47 9.88 -3.88
N ILE A 81 -21.25 11.14 -4.27
CA ILE A 81 -20.75 12.17 -3.34
C ILE A 81 -21.75 12.40 -2.21
N LEU A 82 -23.04 12.54 -2.53
CA LEU A 82 -24.11 12.70 -1.54
C LEU A 82 -24.18 11.50 -0.61
N GLN A 83 -24.16 10.28 -1.15
CA GLN A 83 -24.16 9.04 -0.36
C GLN A 83 -22.97 8.98 0.60
N LEU A 84 -21.76 9.36 0.14
CA LEU A 84 -20.58 9.45 1.00
C LEU A 84 -20.77 10.47 2.12
N VAL A 85 -21.27 11.66 1.79
CA VAL A 85 -21.49 12.74 2.77
C VAL A 85 -22.58 12.37 3.77
N GLU A 86 -23.69 11.77 3.33
CA GLU A 86 -24.76 11.25 4.18
C GLU A 86 -24.25 10.15 5.12
N HIS A 87 -23.45 9.22 4.58
CA HIS A 87 -22.82 8.17 5.37
C HIS A 87 -21.90 8.75 6.45
N LEU A 88 -21.01 9.68 6.08
CA LEU A 88 -20.13 10.36 7.04
C LEU A 88 -20.96 11.16 8.07
N ALA A 89 -21.99 11.89 7.66
CA ALA A 89 -22.82 12.66 8.59
C ALA A 89 -23.63 11.78 9.55
N SER A 90 -23.99 10.56 9.13
CA SER A 90 -24.64 9.56 10.00
C SER A 90 -23.66 8.93 11.00
N ASP A 91 -22.35 9.05 10.74
CA ASP A 91 -21.33 8.44 11.56
C ASP A 91 -21.05 9.24 12.85
N LYS A 92 -20.86 8.54 13.96
CA LYS A 92 -20.66 9.16 15.28
C LYS A 92 -19.41 10.04 15.36
N ILE A 93 -18.37 9.76 14.57
CA ILE A 93 -17.15 10.57 14.56
C ILE A 93 -17.40 11.88 13.82
N PHE A 94 -18.05 11.80 12.66
CA PHE A 94 -18.12 12.91 11.72
C PHE A 94 -19.42 13.72 11.80
N ALA A 95 -20.49 13.20 12.42
CA ALA A 95 -21.76 13.90 12.60
C ALA A 95 -21.61 15.28 13.26
N LYS A 96 -20.67 15.42 14.20
CA LYS A 96 -20.36 16.71 14.86
C LYS A 96 -19.65 17.72 13.96
N TYR A 97 -19.16 17.28 12.81
CA TYR A 97 -18.44 18.07 11.82
C TYR A 97 -19.19 18.20 10.50
N ILE A 98 -20.41 17.66 10.34
CA ILE A 98 -21.11 17.72 9.06
C ILE A 98 -22.56 18.16 9.31
N ASP A 99 -22.91 19.34 8.79
CA ASP A 99 -24.30 19.78 8.72
C ASP A 99 -24.84 19.45 7.34
N LEU A 100 -25.53 18.32 7.20
CA LEU A 100 -26.06 17.84 5.91
C LEU A 100 -26.89 18.90 5.17
N LYS A 101 -27.65 19.71 5.89
CA LYS A 101 -28.55 20.68 5.28
C LYS A 101 -27.77 21.82 4.62
N ASN A 102 -26.66 22.23 5.24
CA ASN A 102 -25.90 23.41 4.84
C ASN A 102 -24.61 23.07 4.07
N ASP A 103 -24.03 21.88 4.25
CA ASP A 103 -22.71 21.52 3.71
C ASP A 103 -22.78 20.78 2.36
N VAL A 104 -23.90 20.16 2.00
CA VAL A 104 -24.05 19.41 0.74
C VAL A 104 -23.73 20.27 -0.50
N ALA A 105 -24.31 21.47 -0.58
CA ALA A 105 -24.03 22.39 -1.68
C ALA A 105 -22.56 22.81 -1.72
N ASN A 106 -21.96 23.00 -0.54
CA ASN A 106 -20.57 23.38 -0.41
C ASN A 106 -19.61 22.24 -0.83
N PHE A 107 -19.96 20.97 -0.61
CA PHE A 107 -19.18 19.83 -1.08
C PHE A 107 -19.19 19.69 -2.61
N VAL A 108 -20.34 19.91 -3.24
CA VAL A 108 -20.41 19.93 -4.72
C VAL A 108 -19.59 21.10 -5.27
N GLN A 109 -19.77 22.30 -4.69
CA GLN A 109 -19.00 23.49 -5.06
C GLN A 109 -17.49 23.30 -4.82
N TYR A 110 -17.10 22.53 -3.81
CA TYR A 110 -15.70 22.18 -3.54
C TYR A 110 -15.07 21.45 -4.73
N PHE A 111 -15.72 20.40 -5.25
CA PHE A 111 -15.20 19.65 -6.39
C PHE A 111 -15.15 20.51 -7.67
N GLU A 112 -16.19 21.30 -7.91
CA GLU A 112 -16.25 22.22 -9.06
C GLU A 112 -15.12 23.26 -9.01
N THR A 113 -14.85 23.84 -7.84
CA THR A 113 -13.79 24.84 -7.64
C THR A 113 -12.39 24.25 -7.80
N ASN A 114 -12.21 22.97 -7.44
CA ASN A 114 -10.92 22.28 -7.50
C ASN A 114 -10.74 21.44 -8.78
N LEU A 115 -11.63 21.55 -9.77
CA LEU A 115 -11.59 20.75 -10.99
C LEU A 115 -10.26 20.84 -11.74
N GLN A 116 -9.64 22.02 -11.78
CA GLN A 116 -8.35 22.23 -12.43
C GLN A 116 -7.22 21.44 -11.75
N LEU A 117 -7.25 21.34 -10.42
CA LEU A 117 -6.27 20.56 -9.66
C LEU A 117 -6.42 19.06 -9.94
N PHE A 118 -7.66 18.59 -9.96
CA PHE A 118 -7.99 17.20 -10.33
C PHE A 118 -7.63 16.87 -11.78
N LYS A 119 -7.74 17.84 -12.68
CA LYS A 119 -7.28 17.70 -14.07
C LYS A 119 -5.78 17.46 -14.15
N GLU A 120 -4.98 18.19 -13.39
CA GLU A 120 -3.52 17.98 -13.36
C GLU A 120 -3.17 16.60 -12.77
N TYR A 121 -3.92 16.11 -11.78
CA TYR A 121 -3.78 14.72 -11.34
C TYR A 121 -4.13 13.73 -12.45
N ALA A 122 -5.26 13.90 -13.13
CA ALA A 122 -5.69 13.01 -14.20
C ALA A 122 -4.66 12.95 -15.34
N LYS A 123 -4.07 14.10 -15.71
CA LYS A 123 -2.91 14.16 -16.63
C LYS A 123 -1.71 13.38 -16.11
N SER A 124 -1.42 13.45 -14.81
CA SER A 124 -0.33 12.67 -14.22
C SER A 124 -0.54 11.15 -14.28
N LEU A 125 -1.78 10.70 -14.49
CA LEU A 125 -2.13 9.29 -14.67
C LEU A 125 -2.00 8.81 -16.12
N VAL A 126 -1.95 9.72 -17.10
CA VAL A 126 -1.95 9.38 -18.53
C VAL A 126 -0.65 9.86 -19.17
N TYR A 127 0.09 8.94 -19.79
CA TYR A 127 1.22 9.27 -20.63
C TYR A 127 0.75 9.55 -22.07
N ILE A 128 1.25 10.63 -22.65
CA ILE A 128 0.93 11.13 -23.99
C ILE A 128 2.24 11.17 -24.76
N ASP A 129 2.20 10.85 -26.06
CA ASP A 129 3.33 10.89 -27.01
C ASP A 129 4.20 9.61 -27.01
N VAL A 130 3.62 8.49 -27.47
CA VAL A 130 4.36 7.23 -27.66
C VAL A 130 4.59 6.98 -29.14
N ASN A 131 5.82 6.63 -29.50
CA ASN A 131 6.18 6.14 -30.82
C ASN A 131 5.36 4.88 -31.19
N GLU A 132 4.66 4.92 -32.33
CA GLU A 132 3.68 3.92 -32.81
C GLU A 132 4.22 2.48 -32.78
N GLN A 133 5.50 2.28 -33.09
CA GLN A 133 6.04 0.93 -33.32
C GLN A 133 6.22 0.09 -32.04
N TYR A 134 6.63 0.71 -30.93
CA TYR A 134 6.80 0.02 -29.64
C TYR A 134 5.48 -0.34 -28.99
N LEU A 135 4.47 0.49 -29.24
CA LEU A 135 3.17 0.36 -28.63
C LEU A 135 2.28 -0.62 -29.40
N ALA A 136 2.46 -0.73 -30.72
CA ALA A 136 1.81 -1.76 -31.53
C ALA A 136 2.06 -3.17 -30.99
N ASP A 137 3.29 -3.48 -30.53
CA ASP A 137 3.60 -4.79 -29.94
C ASP A 137 2.94 -4.98 -28.56
N ALA A 138 2.93 -3.94 -27.71
CA ALA A 138 2.24 -3.98 -26.43
C ALA A 138 0.71 -4.14 -26.60
N ILE A 139 0.12 -3.36 -27.50
CA ILE A 139 -1.30 -3.37 -27.84
C ILE A 139 -1.69 -4.68 -28.53
N ASN A 140 -0.86 -5.22 -29.42
CA ASN A 140 -1.12 -6.51 -30.04
C ASN A 140 -1.09 -7.63 -29.01
N ASN A 141 -0.14 -7.63 -28.07
CA ASN A 141 -0.17 -8.56 -26.95
C ASN A 141 -1.46 -8.39 -26.13
N ILE A 142 -1.79 -7.16 -25.70
CA ILE A 142 -3.05 -6.84 -25.00
C ILE A 142 -4.27 -7.39 -25.76
N ASN A 143 -4.37 -7.12 -27.06
CA ASN A 143 -5.50 -7.51 -27.91
C ASN A 143 -5.58 -9.03 -28.10
N LEU A 144 -4.45 -9.70 -28.39
CA LEU A 144 -4.38 -11.16 -28.51
C LEU A 144 -4.86 -11.84 -27.22
N TYR A 145 -4.50 -11.30 -26.05
CA TYR A 145 -4.92 -11.83 -24.76
C TYR A 145 -6.40 -11.55 -24.45
N THR A 146 -6.90 -10.33 -24.72
CA THR A 146 -8.33 -9.98 -24.53
C THR A 146 -9.27 -10.74 -25.48
N GLN A 147 -8.81 -11.15 -26.67
CA GLN A 147 -9.61 -11.97 -27.59
C GLN A 147 -9.70 -13.44 -27.16
N SER A 148 -8.69 -13.95 -26.45
CA SER A 148 -8.67 -15.34 -25.94
C SER A 148 -9.57 -15.59 -24.72
N SER A 149 -10.09 -14.54 -24.08
CA SER A 149 -10.86 -14.63 -22.83
C SER A 149 -12.38 -14.77 -23.01
N SER A 150 -12.85 -15.25 -24.16
CA SER A 150 -14.29 -15.39 -24.43
C SER A 150 -14.92 -16.69 -23.90
N THR A 151 -14.14 -17.67 -23.41
CA THR A 151 -14.72 -18.96 -23.01
C THR A 151 -14.30 -19.56 -21.67
N GLU A 152 -13.25 -19.13 -20.98
CA GLU A 152 -12.93 -19.65 -19.64
C GLU A 152 -12.41 -18.54 -18.71
N ALA A 153 -13.10 -18.36 -17.58
CA ALA A 153 -12.81 -17.53 -16.41
C ALA A 153 -11.98 -16.25 -16.66
N ALA A 154 -12.64 -15.09 -16.60
CA ALA A 154 -12.04 -13.76 -16.67
C ALA A 154 -10.75 -13.68 -15.84
N THR A 155 -9.61 -13.80 -16.53
CA THR A 155 -8.29 -13.79 -15.91
C THR A 155 -7.74 -12.40 -16.15
N VAL A 156 -7.75 -11.57 -15.11
CA VAL A 156 -7.04 -10.29 -15.13
C VAL A 156 -5.55 -10.57 -15.21
N TYR A 157 -4.92 -10.13 -16.30
CA TYR A 157 -3.48 -10.29 -16.48
C TYR A 157 -2.74 -9.06 -15.97
N ASN A 158 -1.82 -9.30 -15.03
CA ASN A 158 -0.87 -8.30 -14.57
C ASN A 158 0.26 -8.20 -15.61
N PHE A 159 0.43 -7.05 -16.27
CA PHE A 159 1.43 -6.86 -17.32
C PHE A 159 2.88 -6.78 -16.82
N TYR A 160 3.12 -7.12 -15.55
CA TYR A 160 4.43 -7.14 -14.94
C TYR A 160 5.51 -7.92 -15.69
N ASN A 161 5.11 -8.88 -16.54
CA ASN A 161 6.03 -9.79 -17.23
C ASN A 161 5.84 -9.86 -18.76
N LEU A 162 5.11 -8.93 -19.39
CA LEU A 162 5.27 -8.81 -20.84
C LEU A 162 6.73 -8.44 -21.11
N HIS A 163 7.38 -9.15 -22.03
CA HIS A 163 8.73 -8.82 -22.53
C HIS A 163 8.68 -7.54 -23.38
N LEU A 164 8.17 -6.46 -22.79
CA LEU A 164 8.22 -5.13 -23.37
C LEU A 164 9.60 -4.55 -23.09
N ASP A 165 10.15 -3.93 -24.11
CA ASP A 165 11.46 -3.30 -24.06
C ASP A 165 11.56 -2.32 -22.88
N ARG A 166 12.79 -2.08 -22.39
CA ARG A 166 13.07 -1.26 -21.19
C ARG A 166 12.36 0.09 -21.15
N GLU A 167 12.03 0.66 -22.31
CA GLU A 167 11.45 1.99 -22.44
C GLU A 167 9.98 2.07 -21.98
N ILE A 168 9.18 1.01 -22.16
CA ILE A 168 7.76 1.00 -21.77
C ILE A 168 7.58 0.80 -20.24
N PHE A 169 8.47 0.03 -19.59
CA PHE A 169 8.41 -0.19 -18.14
C PHE A 169 8.70 1.08 -17.31
N ASN A 170 9.39 2.05 -17.90
CA ASN A 170 9.62 3.36 -17.29
C ASN A 170 8.42 4.30 -17.43
N LEU A 171 7.32 3.88 -18.04
CA LEU A 171 6.07 4.63 -18.01
C LEU A 171 5.54 4.60 -16.58
N ALA A 172 5.87 5.66 -15.85
CA ALA A 172 5.43 5.86 -14.48
C ALA A 172 3.90 5.87 -14.40
N GLN A 173 3.23 6.29 -15.47
CA GLN A 173 1.80 6.45 -15.61
C GLN A 173 1.07 5.11 -15.77
N PRO A 174 -0.09 4.91 -15.11
CA PRO A 174 -0.93 3.72 -15.26
C PRO A 174 -1.65 3.61 -16.61
N TYR A 175 -1.75 4.69 -17.37
CA TYR A 175 -2.40 4.69 -18.69
C TYR A 175 -1.52 5.34 -19.76
N ILE A 176 -1.70 4.91 -21.00
CA ILE A 176 -1.17 5.53 -22.21
C ILE A 176 -2.33 5.93 -23.10
N PHE A 177 -2.21 7.06 -23.75
CA PHE A 177 -3.08 7.45 -24.85
C PHE A 177 -2.34 7.35 -26.19
N THR A 178 -2.93 6.65 -27.15
CA THR A 178 -2.38 6.38 -28.49
C THR A 178 -3.50 5.95 -29.44
N ASP A 179 -3.34 6.10 -30.75
CA ASP A 179 -4.30 5.59 -31.75
C ASP A 179 -5.76 5.92 -31.40
N ASN A 180 -5.97 7.14 -30.88
CA ASN A 180 -7.26 7.64 -30.42
C ASN A 180 -7.91 6.80 -29.31
N LYS A 181 -7.13 6.07 -28.50
CA LYS A 181 -7.60 5.15 -27.46
C LYS A 181 -6.73 5.23 -26.20
N LEU A 182 -7.35 4.87 -25.08
CA LEU A 182 -6.68 4.73 -23.79
C LEU A 182 -6.32 3.26 -23.56
N TYR A 183 -5.10 2.99 -23.14
CA TYR A 183 -4.63 1.65 -22.81
C TYR A 183 -4.06 1.63 -21.39
N PRO A 184 -4.35 0.60 -20.59
CA PRO A 184 -3.66 0.43 -19.32
C PRO A 184 -2.23 -0.07 -19.54
N THR A 185 -1.27 0.50 -18.82
CA THR A 185 0.15 0.13 -18.95
C THR A 185 0.57 -1.03 -18.05
N LYS A 186 -0.19 -1.26 -16.98
CA LYS A 186 0.18 -2.18 -15.90
C LYS A 186 -0.88 -3.25 -15.64
N LEU A 187 -2.15 -2.96 -15.92
CA LEU A 187 -3.26 -3.83 -15.51
C LEU A 187 -4.54 -3.64 -16.33
N ILE A 188 -5.10 -4.72 -16.87
CA ILE A 188 -6.48 -4.77 -17.39
C ILE A 188 -7.41 -5.25 -16.30
N LEU A 189 -8.27 -4.38 -15.77
CA LEU A 189 -9.39 -4.85 -14.94
C LEU A 189 -10.44 -5.49 -15.85
N ASP A 190 -11.02 -6.63 -15.49
CA ASP A 190 -12.26 -7.05 -16.13
C ASP A 190 -13.45 -6.24 -15.57
N ASN A 191 -14.58 -6.30 -16.27
CA ASN A 191 -15.80 -5.61 -15.83
C ASN A 191 -16.27 -6.05 -14.44
N THR A 192 -16.09 -7.33 -14.09
CA THR A 192 -16.49 -7.89 -12.79
C THR A 192 -15.69 -7.25 -11.65
N THR A 193 -14.37 -7.13 -11.83
CA THR A 193 -13.44 -6.55 -10.87
C THR A 193 -13.69 -5.06 -10.72
N ILE A 194 -13.97 -4.36 -11.83
CA ILE A 194 -14.39 -2.95 -11.77
C ILE A 194 -15.68 -2.82 -10.98
N GLN A 195 -16.66 -3.69 -11.19
CA GLN A 195 -17.93 -3.64 -10.46
C GLN A 195 -17.73 -3.90 -8.97
N GLU A 196 -16.91 -4.88 -8.60
CA GLU A 196 -16.57 -5.15 -7.20
C GLU A 196 -15.83 -3.98 -6.56
N TYR A 197 -14.87 -3.37 -7.27
CA TYR A 197 -14.19 -2.17 -6.80
C TYR A 197 -15.14 -0.97 -6.71
N SER A 198 -16.04 -0.79 -7.68
CA SER A 198 -17.05 0.28 -7.71
C SER A 198 -17.99 0.19 -6.50
N LYS A 199 -18.40 -1.03 -6.13
CA LYS A 199 -19.19 -1.28 -4.92
C LYS A 199 -18.43 -0.94 -3.63
N ASN A 200 -17.10 -0.98 -3.66
CA ASN A 200 -16.22 -0.75 -2.52
C ASN A 200 -15.42 0.57 -2.62
N LYS A 201 -15.72 1.40 -3.63
CA LYS A 201 -14.96 2.61 -4.07
C LYS A 201 -14.77 3.64 -2.96
N ALA A 202 -15.65 3.57 -1.97
CA ALA A 202 -15.63 4.33 -0.73
C ALA A 202 -15.99 3.42 0.45
N LYS A 203 -15.21 2.35 0.70
CA LYS A 203 -15.20 1.72 2.04
C LYS A 203 -14.61 2.72 3.03
N VAL A 204 -15.36 3.78 3.34
CA VAL A 204 -15.19 4.60 4.53
C VAL A 204 -16.00 3.91 5.59
N ASN A 205 -15.44 2.85 6.16
CA ASN A 205 -16.14 2.14 7.20
C ASN A 205 -15.76 2.74 8.54
N CYS A 206 -16.75 3.21 9.27
CA CYS A 206 -16.58 3.64 10.64
C CYS A 206 -17.28 2.64 11.57
N TYR A 207 -16.53 2.03 12.48
CA TYR A 207 -17.07 1.08 13.46
C TYR A 207 -16.74 1.53 14.87
N LEU A 208 -17.70 1.43 15.78
CA LEU A 208 -17.42 1.46 17.21
C LEU A 208 -16.90 0.08 17.63
N LEU A 209 -15.69 0.03 18.15
CA LEU A 209 -15.12 -1.13 18.81
C LEU A 209 -15.58 -1.10 20.26
N GLU A 210 -16.73 -1.71 20.55
CA GLU A 210 -17.41 -1.66 21.86
C GLU A 210 -16.50 -1.99 23.04
N GLN A 211 -15.60 -2.96 22.87
CA GLN A 211 -14.65 -3.39 23.91
C GLN A 211 -13.66 -2.30 24.34
N THR A 212 -13.34 -1.35 23.45
CA THR A 212 -12.33 -0.30 23.68
C THR A 212 -12.94 1.11 23.59
N GLU A 213 -14.25 1.20 23.37
CA GLU A 213 -14.99 2.42 23.01
C GLU A 213 -14.31 3.26 21.90
N SER A 214 -13.54 2.61 21.05
CA SER A 214 -12.73 3.27 20.02
C SER A 214 -13.41 3.21 18.67
N TYR A 215 -13.09 4.16 17.80
CA TYR A 215 -13.70 4.24 16.48
C TYR A 215 -12.69 3.84 15.41
N LEU A 216 -13.00 2.83 14.60
CA LEU A 216 -12.18 2.41 13.47
C LEU A 216 -12.67 3.07 12.19
N LEU A 217 -11.89 3.98 11.63
CA LEU A 217 -12.03 4.50 10.27
C LEU A 217 -11.16 3.70 9.31
N SER A 218 -11.76 2.91 8.43
CA SER A 218 -11.03 2.28 7.32
C SER A 218 -11.19 3.11 6.06
N LEU A 219 -10.10 3.38 5.34
CA LEU A 219 -10.08 4.00 4.01
C LEU A 219 -9.26 3.12 3.06
N PHE A 220 -9.81 2.89 1.88
CA PHE A 220 -9.14 2.15 0.79
C PHE A 220 -8.89 3.09 -0.38
N LEU A 221 -7.64 3.21 -0.82
CA LEU A 221 -7.21 4.19 -1.81
C LEU A 221 -6.51 3.55 -3.00
N PHE A 222 -6.71 4.10 -4.19
CA PHE A 222 -6.08 3.56 -5.38
C PHE A 222 -4.57 3.80 -5.40
N SER A 223 -4.20 5.07 -5.33
CA SER A 223 -2.82 5.50 -5.22
C SER A 223 -2.73 6.82 -4.47
N ILE A 224 -1.73 6.93 -3.63
CA ILE A 224 -1.39 8.15 -2.89
C ILE A 224 0.12 8.30 -2.82
N ASP A 225 0.63 9.40 -2.28
CA ASP A 225 2.06 9.59 -2.04
C ASP A 225 2.56 8.65 -0.93
N SER A 226 1.97 8.75 0.26
CA SER A 226 2.24 7.84 1.38
C SER A 226 1.04 7.71 2.32
N THR A 227 0.72 6.46 2.71
CA THR A 227 -0.29 6.14 3.73
C THR A 227 0.07 6.77 5.09
N ASN A 228 1.35 6.75 5.51
CA ASN A 228 1.79 7.39 6.76
C ASN A 228 1.59 8.92 6.74
N LYS A 229 1.92 9.56 5.61
CA LYS A 229 1.76 11.01 5.46
C LYS A 229 0.28 11.41 5.49
N LEU A 230 -0.58 10.66 4.80
CA LEU A 230 -2.03 10.88 4.86
C LEU A 230 -2.56 10.67 6.29
N ALA A 231 -2.14 9.61 6.97
CA ALA A 231 -2.51 9.37 8.38
C ALA A 231 -2.14 10.55 9.28
N GLU A 232 -0.93 11.09 9.14
CA GLU A 232 -0.48 12.26 9.89
C GLU A 232 -1.32 13.51 9.58
N GLN A 233 -1.64 13.75 8.31
CA GLN A 233 -2.52 14.85 7.89
C GLN A 233 -3.93 14.73 8.49
N LEU A 234 -4.51 13.52 8.46
CA LEU A 234 -5.81 13.22 9.05
C LEU A 234 -5.82 13.48 10.56
N LEU A 235 -4.82 12.94 11.29
CA LEU A 235 -4.63 13.21 12.71
C LEU A 235 -4.46 14.70 12.99
N ASN A 236 -3.75 15.43 12.12
CA ASN A 236 -3.56 16.88 12.21
C ASN A 236 -4.86 17.66 12.10
N LYS A 237 -5.82 17.19 11.30
CA LYS A 237 -7.16 17.78 11.20
C LYS A 237 -8.07 17.38 12.37
N TRP A 238 -7.95 16.17 12.90
CA TRP A 238 -8.85 15.61 13.94
C TRP A 238 -8.28 15.64 15.36
N GLN A 239 -7.54 16.72 15.69
CA GLN A 239 -6.72 16.95 16.89
C GLN A 239 -7.18 16.41 18.27
N ASN A 240 -8.45 16.05 18.46
CA ASN A 240 -9.04 15.72 19.77
C ASN A 240 -9.75 14.36 19.82
N ASN A 241 -9.54 13.45 18.86
CA ASN A 241 -10.17 12.12 18.93
C ASN A 241 -9.17 11.07 19.41
N GLU A 242 -8.90 11.05 20.72
CA GLU A 242 -7.94 10.12 21.36
C GLU A 242 -8.33 8.63 21.24
N LYS A 243 -9.55 8.35 20.77
CA LYS A 243 -10.06 6.99 20.57
C LYS A 243 -10.16 6.62 19.09
N LEU A 244 -9.54 7.40 18.19
CA LEU A 244 -9.61 7.17 16.76
C LEU A 244 -8.53 6.18 16.31
N ILE A 245 -8.97 5.09 15.69
CA ILE A 245 -8.14 4.17 14.92
C ILE A 245 -8.38 4.47 13.45
N ILE A 246 -7.31 4.55 12.65
CA ILE A 246 -7.41 4.76 11.21
C ILE A 246 -6.69 3.62 10.50
N ASN A 247 -7.37 2.89 9.63
CA ASN A 247 -6.77 1.95 8.71
C ASN A 247 -6.74 2.57 7.31
N LEU A 248 -5.55 2.77 6.74
CA LEU A 248 -5.35 3.29 5.38
C LEU A 248 -4.67 2.23 4.54
N ASN A 249 -5.36 1.73 3.52
CA ASN A 249 -4.79 0.81 2.55
C ASN A 249 -4.68 1.47 1.17
N THR A 250 -3.60 1.19 0.43
CA THR A 250 -3.52 1.57 -0.98
C THR A 250 -2.85 0.53 -1.86
N PHE A 251 -3.19 0.51 -3.17
CA PHE A 251 -2.50 -0.34 -4.16
C PHE A 251 -1.13 0.19 -4.57
N CYS A 252 -0.88 1.49 -4.40
CA CYS A 252 0.35 2.10 -4.88
C CYS A 252 0.70 3.37 -4.12
N GLN A 253 1.89 3.37 -3.49
CA GLN A 253 2.51 4.60 -2.99
C GLN A 253 3.49 5.20 -3.99
N THR A 254 3.26 6.44 -4.42
CA THR A 254 4.16 7.14 -5.36
C THR A 254 5.40 7.73 -4.68
N ALA A 255 5.36 7.93 -3.36
CA ALA A 255 6.45 8.46 -2.55
C ALA A 255 6.54 7.70 -1.20
N GLY A 256 6.39 6.38 -1.24
CA GLY A 256 6.49 5.53 -0.06
C GLY A 256 7.82 5.75 0.68
N ALA A 257 7.75 5.83 2.00
CA ALA A 257 8.91 6.06 2.86
C ALA A 257 9.22 4.84 3.72
N GLY A 258 10.51 4.59 3.93
CA GLY A 258 11.06 3.73 4.95
C GLY A 258 11.86 4.53 5.97
N ARG A 259 12.50 3.83 6.91
CA ARG A 259 13.35 4.46 7.93
C ARG A 259 14.53 5.20 7.30
N SER A 260 15.01 6.23 7.99
CA SER A 260 16.16 7.05 7.57
C SER A 260 16.01 7.62 6.16
N ASN A 261 14.78 8.03 5.80
CA ASN A 261 14.40 8.57 4.49
C ASN A 261 14.67 7.65 3.29
N LYS A 262 14.86 6.34 3.51
CA LYS A 262 14.91 5.38 2.41
C LYS A 262 13.56 5.34 1.69
N LYS A 263 13.57 5.11 0.39
CA LYS A 263 12.34 4.98 -0.40
C LYS A 263 11.76 3.56 -0.25
N TRP A 264 10.46 3.47 -0.01
CA TRP A 264 9.70 2.25 -0.20
C TRP A 264 9.16 2.24 -1.62
N LEU A 265 9.79 1.45 -2.50
CA LEU A 265 9.37 1.34 -3.90
C LEU A 265 8.10 0.50 -3.98
N SER A 266 6.95 1.19 -4.12
CA SER A 266 5.66 0.54 -4.30
C SER A 266 5.35 0.29 -5.77
N SER A 267 4.82 -0.89 -5.99
CA SER A 267 4.43 -1.45 -7.26
C SER A 267 2.92 -1.63 -7.22
N MET A 268 2.24 -0.96 -8.14
CA MET A 268 0.79 -1.03 -8.25
C MET A 268 0.30 -2.48 -8.32
N TYR A 269 -0.53 -2.87 -7.35
CA TYR A 269 -1.05 -4.23 -7.16
C TYR A 269 -0.01 -5.33 -6.89
N ALA A 270 1.24 -5.00 -6.60
CA ALA A 270 2.22 -6.01 -6.21
C ALA A 270 2.52 -5.99 -4.71
N ASP A 271 2.19 -4.90 -4.03
CA ASP A 271 2.46 -4.73 -2.61
C ASP A 271 1.17 -4.51 -1.83
N ILE A 272 1.13 -5.03 -0.61
CA ILE A 272 0.28 -4.47 0.43
C ILE A 272 1.00 -3.24 0.95
N THR A 273 0.37 -2.06 0.83
CA THR A 273 0.85 -0.85 1.48
C THR A 273 -0.24 -0.31 2.39
N ASN A 274 0.02 -0.36 3.69
CA ASN A 274 -0.98 -0.07 4.70
C ASN A 274 -0.41 0.77 5.84
N THR A 275 -1.26 1.59 6.44
CA THR A 275 -0.99 2.26 7.70
C THR A 275 -2.15 2.02 8.65
N ILE A 276 -1.85 1.56 9.86
CA ILE A 276 -2.79 1.60 10.97
C ILE A 276 -2.36 2.66 11.98
N VAL A 277 -3.28 3.57 12.30
CA VAL A 277 -3.13 4.57 13.35
C VAL A 277 -3.83 4.06 14.58
N ILE A 278 -3.14 4.07 15.71
CA ILE A 278 -3.68 3.59 16.98
C ILE A 278 -3.46 4.63 18.08
N PRO A 279 -4.40 4.78 19.02
CA PRO A 279 -4.17 5.56 20.23
C PRO A 279 -2.95 5.08 21.01
N ASP A 280 -2.18 6.00 21.59
CA ASP A 280 -1.04 5.63 22.44
C ASP A 280 -1.49 5.06 23.79
N SER A 281 -2.74 5.29 24.20
CA SER A 281 -3.40 4.61 25.32
C SER A 281 -3.51 3.10 25.14
N PHE A 282 -3.41 2.59 23.90
CA PHE A 282 -3.40 1.16 23.60
C PHE A 282 -2.02 0.54 23.81
N VAL A 283 -0.99 1.35 24.08
CA VAL A 283 0.40 0.91 24.11
C VAL A 283 1.00 1.21 25.48
N SER A 284 1.31 0.16 26.24
CA SER A 284 2.00 0.31 27.53
C SER A 284 3.38 0.96 27.37
N LYS A 285 3.94 1.52 28.46
CA LYS A 285 5.28 2.12 28.43
C LYS A 285 6.37 1.13 28.02
N ASP A 286 6.22 -0.14 28.36
CA ASP A 286 7.19 -1.18 28.00
C ASP A 286 7.03 -1.61 26.55
N VAL A 287 5.79 -1.76 26.06
CA VAL A 287 5.53 -2.03 24.64
C VAL A 287 5.99 -0.86 23.77
N ALA A 288 5.86 0.39 24.23
CA ALA A 288 6.31 1.57 23.49
C ALA A 288 7.81 1.53 23.16
N LYS A 289 8.65 0.97 24.05
CA LYS A 289 10.10 0.80 23.83
C LYS A 289 10.40 -0.19 22.70
N VAL A 290 9.56 -1.20 22.57
CA VAL A 290 9.73 -2.32 21.61
C VAL A 290 8.69 -2.31 20.48
N ILE A 291 7.94 -1.22 20.30
CA ILE A 291 6.73 -1.21 19.45
C ILE A 291 7.02 -1.71 18.03
N SER A 292 8.17 -1.37 17.48
CA SER A 292 8.63 -1.85 16.17
C SER A 292 8.77 -3.37 16.11
N LEU A 293 9.39 -3.98 17.12
CA LEU A 293 9.56 -5.43 17.20
C LEU A 293 8.23 -6.12 17.51
N GLN A 294 7.39 -5.52 18.34
CA GLN A 294 6.07 -6.05 18.65
C GLN A 294 5.16 -6.05 17.41
N THR A 295 5.19 -4.98 16.61
CA THR A 295 4.53 -4.93 15.30
C THR A 295 5.13 -5.97 14.35
N ALA A 296 6.45 -6.15 14.34
CA ALA A 296 7.10 -7.17 13.52
C ALA A 296 6.66 -8.59 13.90
N ASN A 297 6.54 -8.90 15.20
CA ASN A 297 6.00 -10.16 15.69
C ASN A 297 4.57 -10.39 15.18
N ALA A 298 3.71 -9.38 15.26
CA ALA A 298 2.33 -9.48 14.78
C ALA A 298 2.25 -9.77 13.28
N ILE A 299 2.97 -8.99 12.46
CA ILE A 299 2.98 -9.18 11.00
C ILE A 299 3.60 -10.54 10.65
N HIS A 300 4.72 -10.91 11.28
CA HIS A 300 5.37 -12.20 11.07
C HIS A 300 4.43 -13.35 11.40
N HIS A 301 3.76 -13.31 12.56
CA HIS A 301 2.82 -14.34 12.99
C HIS A 301 1.68 -14.53 11.99
N THR A 302 1.09 -13.44 11.51
CA THR A 302 0.03 -13.51 10.50
C THR A 302 0.52 -14.10 9.18
N ILE A 303 1.68 -13.65 8.68
CA ILE A 303 2.25 -14.17 7.43
C ILE A 303 2.68 -15.64 7.57
N TYR A 304 3.27 -16.01 8.70
CA TYR A 304 3.68 -17.39 8.98
C TYR A 304 2.46 -18.32 8.95
N ASN A 305 1.38 -17.94 9.64
CA ASN A 305 0.14 -18.72 9.64
C ASN A 305 -0.46 -18.83 8.24
N TYR A 306 -0.53 -17.72 7.50
CA TYR A 306 -0.99 -17.70 6.11
C TYR A 306 -0.20 -18.70 5.24
N LEU A 307 1.14 -18.65 5.30
CA LEU A 307 2.00 -19.56 4.55
C LEU A 307 1.75 -21.02 4.93
N THR A 308 1.63 -21.33 6.23
CA THR A 308 1.35 -22.70 6.68
C THR A 308 -0.04 -23.22 6.31
N GLN A 309 -1.04 -22.33 6.15
CA GLN A 309 -2.40 -22.71 5.78
C GLN A 309 -2.55 -22.89 4.25
N GLU A 310 -1.96 -22.02 3.43
CA GLU A 310 -2.05 -22.11 1.95
C GLU A 310 -1.44 -23.38 1.36
N HIS A 311 -0.46 -24.00 2.03
CA HIS A 311 0.07 -25.31 1.64
C HIS A 311 -1.03 -26.39 1.53
N SER A 312 -2.18 -26.20 2.19
CA SER A 312 -3.30 -27.15 2.16
C SER A 312 -4.25 -26.94 0.96
N LEU A 313 -4.13 -25.85 0.20
CA LEU A 313 -5.11 -25.44 -0.82
C LEU A 313 -4.62 -25.56 -2.27
N PHE A 314 -3.33 -25.83 -2.48
CA PHE A 314 -2.72 -25.98 -3.81
C PHE A 314 -2.23 -27.40 -4.12
N GLU A 315 -2.41 -28.36 -3.21
CA GLU A 315 -2.30 -29.79 -3.51
C GLU A 315 -3.65 -30.28 -4.08
N ASP A 316 -3.61 -30.69 -5.35
CA ASP A 316 -4.59 -31.48 -6.13
C ASP A 316 -5.91 -30.86 -6.60
N THR A 317 -5.88 -30.32 -7.84
CA THR A 317 -7.00 -30.49 -8.81
C THR A 317 -6.63 -31.32 -10.04
N ASN A 318 -5.41 -31.85 -10.11
CA ASN A 318 -5.00 -32.74 -11.21
C ASN A 318 -4.10 -33.85 -10.67
N ASN A 319 -4.68 -34.95 -10.19
CA ASN A 319 -4.12 -36.29 -10.37
C ASN A 319 -5.09 -37.38 -9.90
N ASN A 320 -5.73 -38.04 -10.86
CA ASN A 320 -6.27 -39.39 -10.70
C ASN A 320 -5.12 -40.42 -10.63
N ALA A 321 -4.29 -40.31 -9.59
CA ALA A 321 -3.26 -41.30 -9.29
C ALA A 321 -3.36 -41.68 -7.81
N LYS A 322 -4.11 -42.75 -7.54
CA LYS A 322 -3.97 -43.51 -6.29
C LYS A 322 -2.55 -44.10 -6.24
N SER A 323 -1.61 -43.43 -5.57
CA SER A 323 -0.46 -44.09 -4.93
C SER A 323 0.32 -43.12 -4.03
N ASN A 324 0.39 -43.47 -2.75
CA ASN A 324 1.31 -42.98 -1.72
C ASN A 324 1.03 -41.59 -1.13
N ALA A 325 0.12 -41.57 -0.16
CA ALA A 325 0.09 -40.60 0.92
C ALA A 325 1.43 -40.64 1.69
N ASN A 326 2.41 -39.83 1.30
CA ASN A 326 3.60 -39.45 2.08
C ASN A 326 4.45 -38.39 1.34
N THR A 327 3.82 -37.32 0.84
CA THR A 327 4.55 -36.09 0.52
C THR A 327 4.01 -34.95 1.38
N CYS A 328 4.09 -35.12 2.71
CA CYS A 328 4.14 -33.96 3.60
C CYS A 328 5.36 -33.14 3.21
N LEU A 329 5.17 -31.91 2.73
CA LEU A 329 6.26 -30.94 2.62
C LEU A 329 6.83 -30.71 4.04
N SER A 330 8.06 -31.18 4.26
CA SER A 330 8.65 -31.43 5.58
C SER A 330 9.40 -30.24 6.20
N GLU A 331 9.41 -29.06 5.58
CA GLU A 331 10.21 -27.92 6.06
C GLU A 331 9.34 -26.69 6.36
N LYS A 332 9.49 -26.16 7.58
CA LYS A 332 8.82 -24.92 8.00
C LYS A 332 9.24 -23.75 7.10
N PRO A 333 8.35 -22.78 6.83
CA PRO A 333 8.70 -21.59 6.05
C PRO A 333 9.93 -20.86 6.66
N GLN A 334 10.92 -20.51 5.83
CA GLN A 334 12.09 -19.71 6.25
C GLN A 334 11.73 -18.23 6.36
N LEU A 335 10.78 -17.94 7.26
CA LEU A 335 10.33 -16.60 7.60
C LEU A 335 11.03 -16.16 8.90
N HIS A 336 11.59 -14.96 8.89
CA HIS A 336 12.38 -14.43 9.98
C HIS A 336 12.05 -12.97 10.25
N ILE A 337 12.24 -12.55 11.51
CA ILE A 337 12.20 -11.15 11.92
C ILE A 337 13.64 -10.64 11.96
N LYS A 338 13.94 -9.66 11.11
CA LYS A 338 15.24 -8.97 11.14
C LYS A 338 15.10 -7.69 11.94
N TRP A 339 15.84 -7.62 13.04
CA TRP A 339 15.84 -6.45 13.91
C TRP A 339 16.12 -5.16 13.11
N PRO A 340 15.40 -4.07 13.38
CA PRO A 340 14.30 -3.95 14.35
C PRO A 340 12.89 -4.00 13.74
N ASN A 341 12.76 -4.03 12.42
CA ASN A 341 11.53 -3.61 11.73
C ASN A 341 11.29 -4.29 10.37
N ASP A 342 12.07 -5.31 10.01
CA ASP A 342 11.95 -5.97 8.71
C ASP A 342 11.55 -7.43 8.90
N ILE A 343 10.78 -7.97 7.95
CA ILE A 343 10.51 -9.40 7.85
C ILE A 343 11.23 -9.93 6.62
N TYR A 344 11.96 -11.02 6.80
CA TYR A 344 12.72 -11.68 5.77
C TYR A 344 12.07 -13.02 5.44
N PHE A 345 12.00 -13.35 4.17
CA PHE A 345 11.57 -14.66 3.68
C PHE A 345 12.66 -15.19 2.75
N ASN A 346 13.14 -16.42 2.97
CA ASN A 346 14.23 -17.03 2.21
C ASN A 346 15.47 -16.10 2.10
N ASN A 347 15.91 -15.55 3.23
CA ASN A 347 17.05 -14.62 3.34
C ASN A 347 16.93 -13.28 2.58
N LYS A 348 15.74 -12.92 2.09
CA LYS A 348 15.50 -11.65 1.39
C LYS A 348 14.39 -10.88 2.09
N LYS A 349 14.42 -9.55 1.98
CA LYS A 349 13.40 -8.71 2.61
C LYS A 349 12.03 -8.90 1.95
N LEU A 350 11.04 -9.28 2.74
CA LEU A 350 9.64 -9.42 2.35
C LEU A 350 8.81 -8.20 2.75
N SER A 351 9.02 -7.70 3.97
CA SER A 351 8.24 -6.59 4.53
C SER A 351 9.12 -5.63 5.32
N GLY A 352 8.67 -4.37 5.40
CA GLY A 352 9.29 -3.32 6.19
C GLY A 352 8.26 -2.49 6.94
N ILE A 353 8.61 -2.09 8.16
CA ILE A 353 7.73 -1.36 9.07
C ILE A 353 8.32 0.03 9.33
N LEU A 354 7.46 1.07 9.32
CA LEU A 354 7.79 2.45 9.65
C LEU A 354 6.77 2.98 10.66
N ILE A 355 7.25 3.22 11.89
CA ILE A 355 6.43 3.77 12.97
C ILE A 355 6.83 5.21 13.23
N THR A 356 5.85 6.11 13.27
CA THR A 356 6.01 7.47 13.77
C THR A 356 5.02 7.72 14.91
N LYS A 357 5.44 8.45 15.95
CA LYS A 357 4.53 8.93 16.97
C LYS A 357 4.08 10.33 16.59
N ALA A 358 2.77 10.53 16.48
CA ALA A 358 2.17 11.83 16.20
C ALA A 358 1.07 12.09 17.22
N LYS A 359 1.25 13.13 18.06
CA LYS A 359 0.36 13.44 19.18
C LYS A 359 0.21 12.23 20.13
N GLN A 360 -1.03 11.88 20.49
CA GLN A 360 -1.39 10.72 21.31
C GLN A 360 -1.64 9.46 20.46
N HIS A 361 -1.00 9.34 19.30
CA HIS A 361 -1.19 8.18 18.42
C HIS A 361 0.15 7.66 17.90
N TYR A 362 0.19 6.35 17.63
CA TYR A 362 1.22 5.75 16.79
C TYR A 362 0.67 5.55 15.39
N ILE A 363 1.42 6.03 14.39
CA ILE A 363 1.18 5.77 12.98
C ILE A 363 2.09 4.61 12.58
N ILE A 364 1.50 3.44 12.37
CA ILE A 364 2.21 2.19 12.06
C ILE A 364 2.02 1.89 10.58
N GLY A 365 2.99 2.30 9.77
CA GLY A 365 3.08 1.95 8.36
C GLY A 365 3.77 0.61 8.18
N TYR A 366 3.23 -0.23 7.30
CA TYR A 366 3.90 -1.44 6.86
C TYR A 366 3.69 -1.68 5.36
N GLY A 367 4.74 -2.17 4.72
CA GLY A 367 4.70 -2.63 3.34
C GLY A 367 5.05 -4.11 3.27
N VAL A 368 4.25 -4.92 2.59
CA VAL A 368 4.54 -6.34 2.32
C VAL A 368 4.57 -6.53 0.81
N ASN A 369 5.68 -7.06 0.30
CA ASN A 369 5.76 -7.47 -1.10
C ASN A 369 4.87 -8.72 -1.28
N LEU A 370 3.68 -8.56 -1.85
CA LEU A 370 2.71 -9.64 -1.99
C LEU A 370 3.00 -10.47 -3.25
N LEU A 371 3.23 -9.78 -4.37
CA LEU A 371 3.55 -10.38 -5.67
C LEU A 371 4.98 -10.03 -6.10
N ALA A 372 5.57 -10.87 -6.94
CA ALA A 372 6.93 -10.71 -7.40
C ALA A 372 7.11 -9.40 -8.18
N LYS A 373 8.14 -8.63 -7.81
CA LYS A 373 8.56 -7.44 -8.57
C LYS A 373 9.35 -7.87 -9.80
N ASN A 374 9.19 -7.15 -10.91
CA ASN A 374 9.94 -7.44 -12.12
C ASN A 374 11.44 -7.09 -11.99
N LYS A 375 12.26 -7.66 -12.87
CA LYS A 375 13.72 -7.49 -12.88
C LYS A 375 14.22 -6.05 -12.98
N TYR A 376 13.44 -5.13 -13.56
CA TYR A 376 13.86 -3.74 -13.74
C TYR A 376 13.66 -2.95 -12.45
N GLN A 377 12.57 -3.17 -11.74
CA GLN A 377 12.34 -2.54 -10.44
C GLN A 377 13.37 -2.95 -9.40
N LEU A 378 13.79 -4.21 -9.43
CA LEU A 378 14.82 -4.74 -8.55
C LEU A 378 16.16 -3.98 -8.66
N GLN A 379 16.44 -3.31 -9.79
CA GLN A 379 17.66 -2.50 -9.99
C GLN A 379 17.68 -1.22 -9.15
N TYR A 380 16.51 -0.74 -8.72
CA TYR A 380 16.38 0.47 -7.90
C TYR A 380 16.30 0.18 -6.40
N ILE A 381 16.43 -1.08 -5.99
CA ILE A 381 16.37 -1.51 -4.60
C ILE A 381 17.79 -1.84 -4.13
N ASP A 382 18.20 -1.20 -3.03
CA ASP A 382 19.56 -1.27 -2.48
C ASP A 382 19.87 -2.57 -1.71
N GLN A 383 18.93 -3.52 -1.70
CA GLN A 383 19.06 -4.78 -0.97
C GLN A 383 18.21 -5.91 -1.61
N PRO A 384 18.55 -7.19 -1.36
CA PRO A 384 17.75 -8.31 -1.81
C PRO A 384 16.33 -8.27 -1.24
N VAL A 385 15.33 -8.36 -2.12
CA VAL A 385 13.91 -8.46 -1.75
C VAL A 385 13.29 -9.73 -2.32
N THR A 386 12.19 -10.16 -1.70
CA THR A 386 11.33 -11.23 -2.18
C THR A 386 9.88 -10.81 -2.06
N ALA A 387 8.96 -11.62 -2.58
CA ALA A 387 7.53 -11.49 -2.40
C ALA A 387 6.94 -12.75 -1.74
N LEU A 388 5.70 -12.63 -1.26
CA LEU A 388 4.96 -13.73 -0.66
C LEU A 388 4.61 -14.80 -1.70
N HIS A 389 4.16 -14.37 -2.88
CA HIS A 389 3.93 -15.24 -4.02
C HIS A 389 5.06 -15.15 -5.04
N ASN A 390 5.41 -16.30 -5.62
CA ASN A 390 6.42 -16.39 -6.65
C ASN A 390 5.95 -15.80 -7.98
N GLU A 391 6.85 -15.75 -8.95
CA GLU A 391 6.59 -15.18 -10.28
C GLU A 391 5.49 -15.94 -11.05
N GLN A 392 5.42 -17.27 -10.91
CA GLN A 392 4.42 -18.10 -11.60
C GLN A 392 3.00 -17.77 -11.13
N VAL A 393 2.79 -17.64 -9.82
CA VAL A 393 1.50 -17.22 -9.24
C VAL A 393 1.21 -15.78 -9.65
N THR A 394 2.20 -14.88 -9.56
CA THR A 394 2.06 -13.46 -9.94
C THR A 394 1.54 -13.27 -11.36
N GLN A 395 2.00 -14.09 -12.32
CA GLN A 395 1.59 -14.02 -13.72
C GLN A 395 0.15 -14.47 -13.98
N LYS A 396 -0.41 -15.31 -13.09
CA LYS A 396 -1.69 -15.99 -13.31
C LYS A 396 -2.77 -15.61 -12.29
N LEU A 397 -2.43 -14.88 -11.23
CA LEU A 397 -3.34 -14.55 -10.16
C LEU A 397 -4.43 -13.59 -10.66
N PRO A 398 -5.71 -14.02 -10.72
CA PRO A 398 -6.78 -13.12 -11.11
C PRO A 398 -6.89 -12.01 -10.09
N LEU A 399 -7.13 -10.79 -10.55
CA LEU A 399 -7.06 -9.63 -9.66
C LEU A 399 -8.17 -9.63 -8.62
N VAL A 400 -9.37 -10.13 -8.90
CA VAL A 400 -10.41 -10.36 -7.87
C VAL A 400 -9.84 -11.19 -6.70
N LYS A 401 -9.08 -12.25 -7.02
CA LYS A 401 -8.41 -13.07 -6.02
C LYS A 401 -7.30 -12.30 -5.30
N TYR A 402 -6.53 -11.48 -6.01
CA TYR A 402 -5.57 -10.56 -5.40
C TYR A 402 -6.24 -9.57 -4.43
N PHE A 403 -7.35 -8.94 -4.82
CA PHE A 403 -8.11 -8.01 -3.99
C PHE A 403 -8.59 -8.68 -2.70
N SER A 404 -9.19 -9.86 -2.83
CA SER A 404 -9.64 -10.68 -1.70
C SER A 404 -8.49 -11.03 -0.77
N LEU A 405 -7.35 -11.46 -1.34
CA LEU A 405 -6.13 -11.79 -0.61
C LEU A 405 -5.52 -10.57 0.10
N ASN A 406 -5.38 -9.45 -0.60
CA ASN A 406 -4.85 -8.21 -0.04
C ASN A 406 -5.70 -7.75 1.14
N THR A 407 -7.02 -7.70 0.96
CA THR A 407 -7.97 -7.27 1.98
C THR A 407 -7.92 -8.19 3.20
N SER A 408 -7.99 -9.52 3.01
CA SER A 408 -7.99 -10.48 4.12
C SER A 408 -6.68 -10.48 4.90
N LEU A 409 -5.54 -10.35 4.21
CA LEU A 409 -4.24 -10.31 4.86
C LEU A 409 -4.02 -8.98 5.61
N VAL A 410 -4.47 -7.86 5.04
CA VAL A 410 -4.44 -6.54 5.71
C VAL A 410 -5.29 -6.56 6.98
N ASP A 411 -6.52 -7.06 6.90
CA ASP A 411 -7.41 -7.15 8.06
C ASP A 411 -6.79 -8.04 9.14
N SER A 412 -6.27 -9.22 8.75
CA SER A 412 -5.63 -10.15 9.67
C SER A 412 -4.36 -9.57 10.32
N ILE A 413 -3.55 -8.84 9.55
CA ILE A 413 -2.35 -8.15 10.06
C ILE A 413 -2.76 -7.05 11.05
N ASN A 414 -3.72 -6.20 10.68
CA ASN A 414 -4.16 -5.09 11.52
C ASN A 414 -4.76 -5.58 12.84
N ILE A 415 -5.60 -6.62 12.78
CA ILE A 415 -6.15 -7.28 13.97
C ILE A 415 -5.01 -7.83 14.85
N ALA A 416 -4.04 -8.52 14.25
CA ALA A 416 -2.89 -9.03 14.99
C ALA A 416 -2.07 -7.91 15.64
N ILE A 417 -1.82 -6.80 14.94
CA ILE A 417 -1.11 -5.63 15.49
C ILE A 417 -1.86 -5.09 16.71
N VAL A 418 -3.16 -4.81 16.58
CA VAL A 418 -3.98 -4.30 17.69
C VAL A 418 -3.96 -5.27 18.88
N ASN A 419 -4.16 -6.57 18.63
CA ASN A 419 -4.14 -7.58 19.69
C ASN A 419 -2.78 -7.66 20.40
N TYR A 420 -1.68 -7.66 19.64
CA TYR A 420 -0.32 -7.70 20.21
C TYR A 420 0.01 -6.46 21.05
N LEU A 421 -0.61 -5.32 20.77
CA LEU A 421 -0.42 -4.09 21.52
C LEU A 421 -1.34 -4.00 22.75
N LEU A 422 -2.58 -4.50 22.65
CA LEU A 422 -3.55 -4.52 23.75
C LEU A 422 -3.27 -5.61 24.81
N VAL A 423 -2.95 -6.83 24.38
CA VAL A 423 -2.87 -8.01 25.27
C VAL A 423 -1.57 -8.01 26.09
N GLN A 424 -0.50 -7.45 25.54
CA GLN A 424 0.85 -7.72 26.05
C GLN A 424 1.31 -6.62 27.01
N GLN A 425 1.53 -6.99 28.28
CA GLN A 425 2.18 -6.11 29.25
C GLN A 425 3.67 -5.88 28.91
N SER A 426 4.28 -6.75 28.07
CA SER A 426 5.70 -6.71 27.68
C SER A 426 5.97 -7.28 26.27
N PHE A 427 7.19 -7.09 25.74
CA PHE A 427 7.61 -7.62 24.44
C PHE A 427 7.47 -9.15 24.36
N ALA A 428 6.91 -9.69 23.28
CA ALA A 428 6.89 -11.14 23.03
C ALA A 428 8.29 -11.64 22.58
N LYS A 429 9.25 -11.57 23.50
CA LYS A 429 10.67 -11.86 23.30
C LYS A 429 10.92 -13.29 22.84
N ASP A 430 10.26 -14.27 23.46
CA ASP A 430 10.46 -15.69 23.12
C ASP A 430 10.03 -15.99 21.68
N TYR A 431 8.91 -15.40 21.25
CA TYR A 431 8.46 -15.50 19.85
C TYR A 431 9.49 -14.87 18.91
N TYR A 432 9.95 -13.66 19.21
CA TYR A 432 10.98 -13.00 18.43
C TYR A 432 12.26 -13.83 18.35
N GLN A 433 12.74 -14.38 19.47
CA GLN A 433 13.96 -15.19 19.53
C GLN A 433 13.85 -16.45 18.67
N ALA A 434 12.69 -17.11 18.66
CA ALA A 434 12.44 -18.29 17.84
C ALA A 434 12.51 -18.01 16.33
N PHE A 435 12.22 -16.78 15.90
CA PHE A 435 12.20 -16.37 14.50
C PHE A 435 13.24 -15.29 14.16
N ASN A 436 14.20 -15.02 15.04
CA ASN A 436 15.21 -14.00 14.81
C ASN A 436 16.06 -14.36 13.60
N TYR A 437 16.29 -13.38 12.72
CA TYR A 437 17.10 -13.57 11.52
C TYR A 437 18.58 -13.81 11.84
N PHE A 438 19.08 -13.22 12.92
CA PHE A 438 20.48 -13.34 13.32
C PHE A 438 20.69 -14.50 14.30
N SER A 439 21.74 -15.27 14.06
CA SER A 439 22.24 -16.28 15.00
C SER A 439 23.38 -15.72 15.84
N SER A 440 23.48 -16.16 17.10
CA SER A 440 24.63 -15.83 17.94
C SER A 440 25.93 -16.22 17.23
N GLY A 441 26.89 -15.30 17.16
CA GLY A 441 28.13 -15.48 16.42
C GLY A 441 28.14 -14.88 15.01
N ASP A 442 26.98 -14.56 14.42
CA ASP A 442 26.89 -13.93 13.10
C ASP A 442 27.72 -12.64 13.05
N LYS A 443 28.51 -12.46 11.98
CA LYS A 443 29.23 -11.21 11.73
C LYS A 443 28.33 -10.22 11.02
N LEU A 444 28.22 -9.01 11.58
CA LEU A 444 27.39 -7.93 11.08
C LEU A 444 28.24 -6.72 10.71
N ILE A 445 27.98 -6.17 9.52
CA ILE A 445 28.44 -4.86 9.09
C ILE A 445 27.56 -3.81 9.78
N VAL A 446 28.18 -2.94 10.58
CA VAL A 446 27.49 -1.87 11.33
C VAL A 446 27.64 -0.54 10.60
N ASN A 447 26.54 0.20 10.48
CA ASN A 447 26.47 1.53 9.85
C ASN A 447 26.98 1.58 8.39
N ASN A 448 26.87 0.46 7.68
CA ASN A 448 27.37 0.28 6.31
C ASN A 448 28.88 0.50 6.16
N ASP A 449 29.64 0.43 7.26
CA ASP A 449 31.10 0.44 7.22
C ASP A 449 31.62 -1.00 7.25
N ILE A 450 32.15 -1.47 6.12
CA ILE A 450 32.67 -2.83 5.94
C ILE A 450 33.82 -3.11 6.93
N ASN A 451 34.51 -2.08 7.42
CA ASN A 451 35.58 -2.24 8.41
C ASN A 451 35.03 -2.34 9.84
N ASN A 452 33.77 -1.96 10.08
CA ASN A 452 33.11 -2.05 11.38
C ASN A 452 32.30 -3.36 11.47
N LEU A 453 33.01 -4.48 11.54
CA LEU A 453 32.43 -5.80 11.74
C LEU A 453 32.28 -6.10 13.24
N GLN A 454 31.05 -6.40 13.64
CA GLN A 454 30.72 -6.79 15.01
C GLN A 454 29.99 -8.13 15.03
N THR A 455 30.12 -8.89 16.10
CA THR A 455 29.43 -10.18 16.26
C THR A 455 28.09 -9.98 16.94
N PHE A 456 27.02 -10.49 16.33
CA PHE A 456 25.71 -10.53 16.96
C PHE A 456 25.76 -11.39 18.24
N SER A 457 25.28 -10.83 19.35
CA SER A 457 25.10 -11.55 20.60
C SER A 457 23.63 -11.90 20.81
N HIS A 458 22.79 -10.90 21.07
CA HIS A 458 21.35 -11.09 21.32
C HIS A 458 20.57 -9.78 21.24
N VAL A 459 19.25 -9.88 21.39
CA VAL A 459 18.35 -8.75 21.66
C VAL A 459 17.69 -8.99 23.03
N ASP A 460 17.70 -8.00 23.91
CA ASP A 460 17.11 -8.11 25.25
C ASP A 460 15.60 -7.84 25.28
N GLU A 461 14.98 -7.94 26.46
CA GLU A 461 13.55 -7.70 26.68
C GLU A 461 13.10 -6.25 26.43
N ASN A 462 14.03 -5.30 26.44
CA ASN A 462 13.77 -3.90 26.11
C ASN A 462 13.98 -3.62 24.61
N GLY A 463 14.33 -4.63 23.82
CA GLY A 463 14.58 -4.52 22.38
C GLY A 463 15.95 -3.97 22.03
N TYR A 464 16.87 -3.83 22.99
CA TYR A 464 18.24 -3.40 22.73
C TYR A 464 19.01 -4.50 22.02
N LEU A 465 19.75 -4.11 20.97
CA LEU A 465 20.63 -5.00 20.23
C LEU A 465 22.01 -5.00 20.88
N TYR A 466 22.51 -6.19 21.23
CA TYR A 466 23.86 -6.36 21.77
C TYR A 466 24.79 -6.96 20.71
N LEU A 467 25.90 -6.27 20.45
CA LEU A 467 26.94 -6.67 19.53
C LEU A 467 28.28 -6.75 20.26
N ILE A 468 29.16 -7.65 19.85
CA ILE A 468 30.52 -7.78 20.38
C ILE A 468 31.48 -7.17 19.36
N ASP A 469 32.23 -6.15 19.76
CA ASP A 469 33.21 -5.50 18.90
C ASP A 469 34.49 -6.35 18.72
N GLN A 470 35.41 -5.87 17.88
CA GLN A 470 36.69 -6.54 17.61
C GLN A 470 37.61 -6.68 18.84
N HIS A 471 37.34 -5.94 19.93
CA HIS A 471 38.07 -5.99 21.19
C HIS A 471 37.36 -6.85 22.24
N ASN A 472 36.34 -7.63 21.83
CA ASN A 472 35.48 -8.44 22.69
C ASN A 472 34.65 -7.64 23.71
N ASN A 473 34.44 -6.34 23.49
CA ASN A 473 33.54 -5.56 24.35
C ASN A 473 32.09 -5.70 23.86
N LEU A 474 31.18 -5.83 24.81
CA LEU A 474 29.74 -5.87 24.54
C LEU A 474 29.21 -4.43 24.38
N GLN A 475 28.67 -4.13 23.21
CA GLN A 475 28.10 -2.84 22.82
C GLN A 475 26.58 -2.95 22.75
N THR A 476 25.87 -1.93 23.25
CA THR A 476 24.40 -1.87 23.28
C THR A 476 23.91 -0.83 22.28
N HIS A 477 22.94 -1.20 21.45
CA HIS A 477 22.40 -0.34 20.40
C HIS A 477 20.87 -0.27 20.42
N ILE A 478 20.34 0.90 20.05
CA ILE A 478 18.91 1.17 19.92
C ILE A 478 18.60 1.87 18.58
N VAL A 479 17.40 1.65 18.08
CA VAL A 479 16.80 2.39 16.96
C VAL A 479 16.68 3.89 17.31
N PRO A 480 16.89 4.84 16.38
CA PRO A 480 17.22 4.66 14.96
C PRO A 480 18.72 4.71 14.64
N ASN A 481 19.61 4.79 15.63
CA ASN A 481 21.00 5.22 15.46
C ASN A 481 21.97 4.15 14.94
N ILE A 482 21.45 3.05 14.40
CA ILE A 482 22.27 1.96 13.88
C ILE A 482 21.62 1.34 12.63
N SER A 483 22.48 0.98 11.67
CA SER A 483 22.15 0.10 10.54
C SER A 483 22.97 -1.19 10.65
N ILE A 484 22.34 -2.33 10.39
CA ILE A 484 23.02 -3.64 10.41
C ILE A 484 22.71 -4.48 9.18
N LYS A 485 23.74 -5.14 8.67
CA LYS A 485 23.66 -6.11 7.57
C LYS A 485 24.55 -7.31 7.90
N LYS A 486 24.08 -8.52 7.62
CA LYS A 486 24.92 -9.72 7.72
C LYS A 486 26.07 -9.60 6.72
N ALA A 487 27.29 -9.87 7.18
CA ALA A 487 28.52 -9.75 6.39
C ALA A 487 28.57 -10.73 5.21
#